data_AF-A0A922ZVE5-F1
#
_entry.id   AF-A0A922ZVE5-F1
#
_cell.length_a   1.000
_cell.length_b   1.000
_cell.length_c   1.000
_cell.angle_alpha   90.00
_cell.angle_beta   90.00
_cell.angle_gamma   90.00
#
_symmetry.space_group_name_H-M   'P 1'
#
loop_
_entity.id
_entity.type
_entity.pdbx_description
1 polymer ?
#
loop_
_entity_poly.entity_id
_entity_poly.type
_entity_poly.pdbx_seq_one_letter_code
_entity_poly.pdbx_strand_id
1 'polypeptide(L)'
;MVLLACLPLVVGPQMLSGAAIASCAPGIFYAIRYKNDRAIWAFPYSYYWMICLSWISLYALLTPHKNGWMTRDLETTSDPWPSLPGKDPFTVAPTLRKAA
;
A
#
# COMPACT_ATOMS: atom_id res chain seq x y z
N MET A 1 18.82 29.38 3.40
CA MET A 1 19.28 28.99 2.05
C MET A 1 20.28 27.83 2.10
N VAL A 2 21.40 27.92 2.83
CA VAL A 2 22.40 26.83 2.94
C VAL A 2 21.83 25.53 3.53
N LEU A 3 20.98 25.62 4.56
CA LEU A 3 20.40 24.42 5.21
C LEU A 3 19.49 23.60 4.28
N LEU A 4 18.73 24.27 3.41
CA LEU A 4 17.82 23.62 2.45
C LEU A 4 18.59 22.85 1.36
N ALA A 5 19.76 23.35 0.97
CA ALA A 5 20.63 22.69 -0.01
C ALA A 5 21.46 21.55 0.60
N CYS A 6 21.81 21.65 1.89
CA CYS A 6 22.65 20.65 2.57
C CYS A 6 21.87 19.38 2.96
N LEU A 7 20.58 19.50 3.27
CA LEU A 7 19.71 18.39 3.66
C LEU A 7 19.71 17.21 2.66
N PRO A 8 19.41 17.39 1.36
CA PRO A 8 19.46 16.29 0.40
C PRO A 8 20.88 15.77 0.17
N LEU A 9 21.90 16.64 0.30
CA LEU A 9 23.30 16.29 0.10
C LEU A 9 23.83 15.33 1.18
N VAL A 10 23.36 15.47 2.43
CA VAL A 10 23.77 14.62 3.55
C VAL A 10 22.93 13.33 3.61
N VAL A 11 21.63 13.41 3.35
CA VAL A 11 20.72 12.25 3.43
C VAL A 11 20.95 11.25 2.29
N GLY A 12 21.25 11.72 1.07
CA GLY A 12 21.47 10.85 -0.09
C GLY A 12 22.56 9.78 0.15
N PRO A 13 23.79 10.17 0.55
CA PRO A 13 24.87 9.23 0.85
C PRO A 13 24.55 8.28 1.99
N GLN A 14 23.85 8.75 3.04
CA GLN A 14 23.45 7.89 4.17
C GLN A 14 22.43 6.83 3.77
N MET A 15 21.48 7.16 2.88
CA MET A 15 20.57 6.16 2.33
C MET A 15 21.30 5.16 1.43
N LEU A 16 22.28 5.62 0.65
CA LEU A 16 23.07 4.76 -0.22
C LEU A 16 23.88 3.72 0.57
N SER A 17 24.55 4.17 1.64
CA SER A 17 25.30 3.29 2.53
C SER A 17 24.38 2.34 3.31
N GLY A 18 23.23 2.84 3.79
CA GLY A 18 22.20 2.00 4.42
C GLY A 18 21.67 0.91 3.50
N ALA A 19 21.41 1.23 2.22
CA ALA A 19 20.98 0.26 1.22
C ALA A 19 22.05 -0.79 0.91
N ALA A 20 23.32 -0.37 0.79
CA ALA A 20 24.43 -1.30 0.61
C ALA A 20 24.52 -2.29 1.78
N ILE A 21 24.40 -1.82 3.02
CA ILE A 21 24.41 -2.68 4.22
C ILE A 21 23.18 -3.59 4.25
N ALA A 22 21.99 -3.07 3.94
CA ALA A 22 20.76 -3.86 3.88
C ALA A 22 20.83 -4.96 2.79
N SER A 23 21.53 -4.71 1.69
CA SER A 23 21.77 -5.68 0.61
C SER A 23 22.72 -6.81 1.01
N CYS A 24 23.60 -6.59 1.99
CA CYS A 24 24.50 -7.63 2.49
C CYS A 24 23.72 -8.76 3.19
N ALA A 25 22.60 -8.48 3.85
CA ALA A 25 21.81 -9.51 4.52
C ALA A 25 21.30 -10.61 3.57
N PRO A 26 20.56 -10.31 2.47
CA PRO A 26 20.17 -11.31 1.49
C PRO A 26 21.36 -11.85 0.67
N GLY A 27 22.38 -11.03 0.40
CA GLY A 27 23.59 -11.47 -0.32
C GLY A 27 24.38 -12.53 0.44
N ILE A 28 24.61 -12.33 1.74
CA ILE A 28 25.30 -13.27 2.64
C ILE A 28 24.43 -14.54 2.81
N PHE A 29 23.13 -14.38 3.04
CA PHE A 29 22.22 -15.53 3.17
C PHE A 29 22.21 -16.39 1.90
N TYR A 30 22.18 -15.78 0.72
CA TYR A 30 22.23 -16.48 -0.56
C TYR A 30 23.59 -17.16 -0.82
N ALA A 31 24.69 -16.48 -0.49
CA ALA A 31 26.04 -17.03 -0.62
C ALA A 31 26.25 -18.26 0.26
N ILE A 32 25.77 -18.22 1.52
CA ILE A 32 25.83 -19.36 2.45
C ILE A 32 24.99 -20.53 1.95
N ARG A 33 23.80 -20.26 1.38
CA ARG A 33 22.85 -21.31 0.97
C ARG A 33 23.22 -22.00 -0.34
N TYR A 34 23.66 -21.24 -1.35
CA TYR A 34 23.81 -21.74 -2.72
C TYR A 34 25.28 -21.83 -3.18
N LYS A 35 26.25 -21.30 -2.42
CA LYS A 35 27.70 -21.29 -2.76
C LYS A 35 28.00 -20.92 -4.21
N ASN A 36 27.15 -20.07 -4.80
CA ASN A 36 27.19 -19.68 -6.20
C ASN A 36 27.43 -18.18 -6.32
N ASP A 37 28.21 -17.77 -7.31
CA ASP A 37 28.59 -16.37 -7.58
C ASP A 37 27.41 -15.45 -7.94
N ARG A 38 26.21 -16.02 -8.06
CA ARG A 38 24.96 -15.29 -8.26
C ARG A 38 24.62 -14.35 -7.10
N ALA A 39 25.27 -14.49 -5.93
CA ALA A 39 25.14 -13.54 -4.82
C ALA A 39 25.50 -12.09 -5.21
N ILE A 40 26.33 -11.90 -6.23
CA ILE A 40 26.70 -10.57 -6.77
C ILE A 40 25.47 -9.79 -7.26
N TRP A 41 24.39 -10.48 -7.66
CA TRP A 41 23.14 -9.85 -8.10
C TRP A 41 22.35 -9.15 -6.98
N ALA A 42 22.68 -9.40 -5.70
CA ALA A 42 22.03 -8.73 -4.58
C ALA A 42 22.27 -7.20 -4.57
N PHE A 43 23.44 -6.76 -5.04
CA PHE A 43 23.78 -5.34 -5.11
C PHE A 43 22.89 -4.56 -6.10
N PRO A 44 22.87 -4.87 -7.41
CA PRO A 44 22.00 -4.16 -8.36
C PRO A 44 20.52 -4.29 -8.02
N TYR A 45 20.10 -5.42 -7.42
CA TYR A 45 18.72 -5.61 -6.97
C TYR A 45 18.33 -4.63 -5.86
N SER A 46 19.23 -4.35 -4.91
CA SER A 46 18.99 -3.37 -3.85
C SER A 46 18.87 -1.95 -4.37
N TYR A 47 19.72 -1.55 -5.33
CA TYR A 47 19.64 -0.24 -5.98
C TYR A 47 18.35 -0.08 -6.79
N TYR A 48 17.96 -1.13 -7.54
CA TYR A 48 16.68 -1.17 -8.25
C TYR A 48 15.51 -1.00 -7.26
N TRP A 49 15.52 -1.74 -6.15
CA TRP A 49 14.49 -1.66 -5.13
C TRP A 49 14.39 -0.25 -4.51
N MET A 50 15.52 0.38 -4.21
CA MET A 50 15.52 1.75 -3.69
C MET A 50 14.94 2.77 -4.67
N ILE A 51 15.31 2.72 -5.94
CA ILE A 51 14.90 3.73 -6.93
C ILE A 51 13.47 3.47 -7.43
N CYS A 52 13.17 2.24 -7.84
CA CYS A 52 11.86 1.91 -8.40
C CYS A 52 10.75 1.84 -7.36
N LEU A 53 11.06 1.44 -6.11
CA LEU A 53 10.04 1.29 -5.08
C LEU A 53 9.82 2.57 -4.26
N SER A 54 10.82 3.43 -4.10
CA SER A 54 10.63 4.71 -3.38
C SER A 54 9.56 5.60 -4.00
N TRP A 55 9.40 5.54 -5.33
CA TRP A 55 8.33 6.26 -6.04
C TRP A 55 6.94 5.79 -5.64
N ILE A 56 6.74 4.52 -5.24
CA ILE A 56 5.42 4.00 -4.88
C ILE A 56 4.89 4.71 -3.61
N SER A 57 5.77 4.90 -2.62
CA SER A 57 5.41 5.56 -1.37
C SER A 57 5.15 7.06 -1.58
N LEU A 58 5.96 7.70 -2.43
CA LEU A 58 5.75 9.10 -2.84
C LEU A 58 4.44 9.27 -3.61
N TYR A 59 4.14 8.37 -4.55
CA TYR A 59 2.89 8.37 -5.32
C TYR A 59 1.67 8.16 -4.43
N ALA A 60 1.76 7.23 -3.47
CA ALA A 60 0.72 6.97 -2.48
C ALA A 60 0.48 8.18 -1.56
N LEU A 61 1.54 8.89 -1.16
CA LEU A 61 1.43 10.10 -0.34
C LEU A 61 0.80 11.28 -1.11
N LEU A 62 1.10 11.40 -2.41
CA LEU A 62 0.56 12.45 -3.28
C LEU A 62 -0.88 12.17 -3.72
N THR A 63 -1.29 10.90 -3.76
CA THR A 63 -2.60 10.49 -4.24
C THR A 63 -3.47 9.79 -3.17
N PRO A 64 -3.64 10.31 -1.93
CA PRO A 64 -4.58 9.72 -0.99
C PRO A 64 -6.04 9.89 -1.47
N HIS A 65 -6.29 10.95 -2.25
CA HIS A 65 -7.63 11.42 -2.59
C HIS A 65 -8.22 10.78 -3.87
N LYS A 66 -7.50 9.86 -4.55
CA LYS A 66 -8.09 9.04 -5.64
C LYS A 66 -8.50 7.64 -5.17
N ASN A 67 -8.88 7.51 -3.90
CA ASN A 67 -9.41 6.26 -3.34
C ASN A 67 -10.90 6.06 -3.69
N GLY A 68 -11.27 6.29 -4.96
CA GLY A 68 -12.63 6.07 -5.48
C GLY A 68 -13.08 4.60 -5.42
N TRP A 69 -12.24 3.72 -4.88
CA TRP A 69 -12.55 2.32 -4.64
C TRP A 69 -13.22 2.07 -3.28
N MET A 70 -12.98 2.92 -2.27
CA MET A 70 -13.66 2.85 -0.95
C MET A 70 -14.85 3.79 -0.81
N THR A 71 -14.92 4.82 -1.64
CA THR A 71 -16.18 5.52 -1.93
C THR A 71 -16.64 5.06 -3.30
N ARG A 72 -17.10 3.80 -3.40
CA ARG A 72 -18.18 3.56 -4.33
C ARG A 72 -19.21 4.61 -3.96
N ASP A 73 -19.51 5.47 -4.93
CA ASP A 73 -20.79 6.13 -5.03
C ASP A 73 -21.82 5.27 -4.28
N LEU A 74 -22.24 5.71 -3.09
CA LEU A 74 -23.61 5.47 -2.72
C LEU A 74 -24.40 6.31 -3.70
N GLU A 75 -24.43 5.87 -4.96
CA GLU A 75 -25.50 6.19 -5.87
C GLU A 75 -26.73 5.91 -5.04
N THR A 76 -27.44 6.99 -4.78
CA THR A 76 -28.78 6.96 -4.24
C THR A 76 -29.53 6.01 -5.16
N THR A 77 -29.66 4.75 -4.76
CA THR A 77 -30.54 3.80 -5.45
C THR A 77 -31.94 4.35 -5.29
N SER A 78 -32.29 5.20 -6.25
CA SER A 78 -33.63 5.40 -6.73
C SER A 78 -34.00 4.09 -7.40
N ASP A 79 -34.60 3.17 -6.63
CA ASP A 79 -35.09 1.91 -7.19
C ASP A 79 -36.11 2.20 -8.33
N PRO A 80 -35.91 1.63 -9.54
CA PRO A 80 -36.85 1.72 -10.66
C PRO A 80 -37.98 0.66 -10.62
N TRP A 81 -38.02 -0.18 -9.58
CA TRP A 81 -39.01 -1.26 -9.48
C TRP A 81 -40.32 -0.75 -8.87
N PRO A 82 -41.50 -1.23 -9.32
CA PRO A 82 -42.75 -0.88 -8.67
C PRO A 82 -42.70 -1.46 -7.26
N SER A 83 -42.47 -0.61 -6.27
CA SER A 83 -42.63 -0.94 -4.87
C SER A 83 -44.03 -1.46 -4.68
N LEU A 84 -44.14 -2.78 -4.46
CA LEU A 84 -45.41 -3.40 -4.13
C LEU A 84 -45.99 -2.68 -2.91
N PRO A 85 -47.23 -2.16 -2.99
CA PRO A 85 -47.79 -1.37 -1.91
C PRO A 85 -47.96 -2.26 -0.67
N GLY A 86 -47.30 -1.88 0.42
CA GLY A 86 -47.55 -2.44 1.75
C GLY A 86 -46.56 -3.48 2.28
N LYS A 87 -45.34 -3.58 1.72
CA LYS A 87 -44.27 -4.36 2.36
C LYS A 87 -43.10 -3.45 2.72
N ASP A 88 -43.20 -2.84 3.89
CA ASP A 88 -42.06 -2.20 4.52
C ASP A 88 -41.02 -3.29 4.87
N PRO A 89 -39.73 -3.07 4.56
CA PRO A 89 -38.68 -4.08 4.76
C PRO A 89 -38.40 -4.44 6.23
N PHE A 90 -39.10 -3.81 7.18
CA PHE A 90 -38.85 -3.94 8.62
C PHE A 90 -40.08 -4.33 9.46
N THR A 91 -41.23 -4.67 8.86
CA THR A 91 -42.32 -5.30 9.62
C THR A 91 -41.94 -6.74 9.95
N VAL A 92 -41.45 -6.93 11.18
CA VAL A 92 -41.23 -8.25 11.77
C VAL A 92 -42.60 -8.81 12.19
N ALA A 93 -42.89 -10.05 11.81
CA ALA A 93 -44.16 -10.70 12.15
C ALA A 93 -44.40 -10.65 13.69
N PRO A 94 -45.64 -10.36 14.14
CA PRO A 94 -45.94 -10.14 15.55
C PRO A 94 -45.70 -11.37 16.44
N THR A 95 -45.51 -12.54 15.84
CA THR A 95 -45.18 -13.80 16.53
C THR A 95 -43.80 -13.79 17.18
N LEU A 96 -42.83 -13.04 16.63
CA LEU A 96 -41.46 -12.96 17.17
C LEU A 96 -41.32 -11.96 18.34
N ARG A 97 -42.32 -11.11 18.59
CA ARG A 97 -42.31 -10.15 19.71
C ARG A 97 -42.71 -10.77 21.05
N LYS A 98 -43.40 -11.93 21.04
CA LYS A 98 -43.87 -12.61 22.26
C LYS A 98 -42.88 -13.62 22.85
N ALA A 99 -41.75 -13.85 22.17
CA ALA A 99 -40.71 -14.78 22.60
C ALA A 99 -39.48 -14.08 23.23
N ALA A 100 -39.54 -12.75 23.40
CA ALA A 100 -38.50 -11.93 24.04
C ALA A 100 -39.01 -11.35 25.36
#